data_AF-A0A8K0RN02-F1
#
_entry.id   AF-A0A8K0RN02-F1
#
_cell.length_a   1.000
_cell.length_b   1.000
_cell.length_c   1.000
_cell.angle_alpha   90.00
_cell.angle_beta   90.00
_cell.angle_gamma   90.00
#
_symmetry.space_group_name_H-M   'P 1'
#
loop_
_entity.id
_entity.type
_entity.pdbx_description
1 polymer ?
#
loop_
_entity_poly.entity_id
_entity_poly.type
_entity_poly.pdbx_seq_one_letter_code
_entity_poly.pdbx_strand_id
1 'polypeptide(L)'
;MTVKLSSDFIEALALMPREVTLGVNDDVLKSASLGPRNTIKIVAAMWTVGWLVFGLISIICLNGRSKAGRWVPEWYRDYHNKGWARLGWWICVFLFWPIIWVIVLFGVTGRAIKKRFAKWRESKKEKQMADVVV
;
A
#
# COMPACT_ATOMS: atom_id res chain seq x y z
N MET A 1 19.24 13.87 3.49
CA MET A 1 18.69 14.65 4.62
C MET A 1 18.46 13.68 5.76
N THR A 2 19.41 13.58 6.68
CA THR A 2 19.37 12.68 7.83
C THR A 2 18.75 13.45 8.99
N VAL A 3 17.58 13.01 9.47
CA VAL A 3 16.91 13.62 10.61
C VAL A 3 17.66 13.21 11.87
N LYS A 4 18.42 14.13 12.48
CA LYS A 4 18.98 13.93 13.82
C LYS A 4 17.85 14.09 14.83
N LEU A 5 17.40 12.98 15.43
CA LEU A 5 16.56 13.03 16.62
C LEU A 5 17.40 13.69 17.75
N SER A 6 16.85 14.72 18.39
CA SER A 6 17.50 15.42 19.51
C SER A 6 17.69 14.47 20.68
N SER A 7 18.83 14.56 21.38
CA SER A 7 19.13 13.80 22.60
C SER A 7 18.02 13.91 23.64
N ASP A 8 17.43 15.09 23.74
CA ASP A 8 16.39 15.41 24.71
C ASP A 8 15.08 14.65 24.44
N PHE A 9 14.83 14.28 23.18
CA PHE A 9 13.68 13.44 22.82
C PHE A 9 13.90 11.98 23.21
N ILE A 10 15.14 11.50 23.14
CA ILE A 10 15.49 10.15 23.60
C ILE A 10 15.46 10.09 25.13
N GLU A 11 15.90 11.14 25.81
CA GLU A 11 15.85 11.24 27.26
C GLU A 11 14.40 11.38 27.77
N ALA A 12 13.55 12.14 27.07
CA ALA A 12 12.11 12.20 27.32
C ALA A 12 11.40 10.85 27.08
N LEU A 13 11.84 10.06 26.09
CA LEU A 13 11.37 8.69 25.87
C LEU A 13 11.88 7.72 26.94
N ALA A 14 13.09 7.93 27.47
CA ALA A 14 13.68 7.12 28.51
C ALA A 14 13.08 7.39 29.90
N LEU A 15 12.59 8.62 30.14
CA LEU A 15 11.90 9.04 31.35
C LEU A 15 10.39 8.76 31.32
N MET A 16 9.84 8.28 30.19
CA MET A 16 8.47 7.77 30.20
C MET A 16 8.38 6.52 31.08
N PRO A 17 7.38 6.42 31.97
CA PRO A 17 7.24 5.29 32.88
C PRO A 17 7.01 3.99 32.09
N ARG A 18 8.08 3.19 31.97
CA ARG A 18 8.10 1.88 31.28
C ARG A 18 7.12 0.89 31.91
N GLU A 19 6.76 1.12 33.17
CA GLU A 19 5.81 0.34 33.98
C GLU A 19 4.38 0.37 33.42
N VAL A 20 3.98 1.47 32.76
CA VAL A 20 2.63 1.64 32.20
C VAL A 20 2.44 0.83 30.92
N THR A 21 3.52 0.37 30.28
CA THR A 21 3.44 -0.34 28.99
C THR A 21 3.51 -1.86 29.07
N LEU A 22 3.99 -2.44 30.18
CA LEU A 22 4.11 -3.89 30.34
C LEU A 22 2.96 -4.48 31.19
N GLY A 23 2.59 -3.84 32.31
CA GLY A 23 1.49 -4.32 33.16
C GLY A 23 0.09 -4.04 32.58
N VAL A 24 -0.11 -2.90 31.93
CA VAL A 24 -1.41 -2.54 31.33
C VAL A 24 -1.77 -3.49 30.19
N ASN A 25 -0.80 -3.96 29.40
CA ASN A 25 -1.11 -4.79 28.25
C ASN A 25 -1.44 -6.22 28.63
N ASP A 26 -0.74 -6.83 29.59
CA ASP A 26 -1.02 -8.21 29.98
C ASP A 26 -2.34 -8.31 30.75
N ASP A 27 -2.67 -7.34 31.60
CA ASP A 27 -3.94 -7.33 32.34
C ASP A 27 -5.12 -6.95 31.44
N VAL A 28 -4.94 -6.06 30.46
CA VAL A 28 -5.97 -5.71 29.45
C VAL A 28 -6.16 -6.84 28.45
N LEU A 29 -5.10 -7.55 28.03
CA LEU A 29 -5.19 -8.70 27.12
C LEU A 29 -5.72 -9.96 27.84
N LYS A 30 -5.46 -10.13 29.14
CA LYS A 30 -5.91 -11.29 29.93
C LYS A 30 -7.30 -11.10 30.54
N SER A 31 -7.68 -9.87 30.91
CA SER A 31 -9.09 -9.50 31.13
C SER A 31 -9.89 -9.45 29.82
N ALA A 32 -9.21 -9.34 28.68
CA ALA A 32 -9.74 -9.61 27.35
C ALA A 32 -9.96 -11.11 27.03
N SER A 33 -10.14 -11.97 28.03
CA SER A 33 -11.06 -13.11 27.93
C SER A 33 -12.54 -12.66 27.80
N LEU A 34 -12.75 -11.51 27.15
CA LEU A 34 -14.02 -10.97 26.78
C LEU A 34 -14.64 -11.94 25.77
N GLY A 35 -15.83 -12.46 26.08
CA GLY A 35 -16.52 -13.43 25.22
C GLY A 35 -16.61 -13.00 23.74
N PRO A 36 -16.94 -13.93 22.83
CA PRO A 36 -16.73 -13.84 21.37
C PRO A 36 -17.05 -12.48 20.74
N ARG A 37 -18.09 -11.80 21.24
CA ARG A 37 -18.55 -10.48 20.82
C ARG A 37 -17.49 -9.36 20.91
N ASN A 38 -16.66 -9.38 21.95
CA ASN A 38 -15.69 -8.32 22.20
C ASN A 38 -14.37 -8.56 21.46
N THR A 39 -13.96 -9.82 21.30
CA THR A 39 -12.89 -10.21 20.36
C THR A 39 -13.23 -9.76 18.94
N ILE A 40 -14.45 -10.02 18.48
CA ILE A 40 -14.91 -9.59 17.14
C ILE A 40 -14.84 -8.05 17.01
N LYS A 41 -15.23 -7.30 18.05
CA LYS A 41 -15.12 -5.83 18.03
C LYS A 41 -13.67 -5.34 17.89
N ILE A 42 -12.74 -5.95 18.63
CA ILE A 42 -11.32 -5.58 18.58
C ILE A 42 -10.74 -5.92 17.21
N VAL A 43 -11.01 -7.13 16.70
CA VAL A 43 -10.57 -7.55 15.36
C VAL A 43 -11.17 -6.65 14.29
N ALA A 44 -12.46 -6.31 14.38
CA ALA A 44 -13.12 -5.38 13.46
C ALA A 44 -12.49 -3.98 13.54
N ALA A 45 -12.18 -3.48 14.74
CA ALA A 45 -11.51 -2.21 14.92
C ALA A 45 -10.11 -2.22 14.28
N MET A 46 -9.28 -3.23 14.56
CA MET A 46 -7.96 -3.38 13.94
C MET A 46 -8.05 -3.50 12.42
N TRP A 47 -9.03 -4.26 11.93
CA TRP A 47 -9.30 -4.40 10.50
C TRP A 47 -9.67 -3.07 9.84
N THR A 48 -10.59 -2.31 10.44
CA THR A 48 -11.00 -0.99 9.92
C THR A 48 -9.83 -0.02 9.92
N VAL A 49 -9.02 0.04 10.99
CA VAL A 49 -7.83 0.89 11.03
C VAL A 49 -6.83 0.49 9.95
N GLY A 50 -6.55 -0.80 9.80
CA GLY A 50 -5.71 -1.32 8.73
C GLY A 50 -6.23 -0.90 7.36
N TRP A 51 -7.52 -1.10 7.11
CA TRP A 51 -8.17 -0.72 5.86
C TRP A 51 -8.02 0.78 5.54
N LEU A 52 -8.22 1.65 6.54
CA LEU A 52 -8.09 3.10 6.37
C LEU A 52 -6.64 3.51 6.07
N VAL A 53 -5.68 2.96 6.83
CA VAL A 53 -4.25 3.27 6.64
C VAL A 53 -3.78 2.80 5.26
N PHE A 54 -4.14 1.58 4.86
CA PHE A 54 -3.78 1.06 3.54
C PHE A 54 -4.48 1.81 2.40
N GLY A 55 -5.75 2.19 2.57
CA GLY A 55 -6.46 3.05 1.62
C GLY A 55 -5.76 4.40 1.44
N LEU A 56 -5.27 5.00 2.53
CA LEU A 56 -4.55 6.27 2.50
C LEU A 56 -3.19 6.14 1.80
N ILE A 57 -2.41 5.10 2.13
CA ILE A 57 -1.15 4.80 1.44
C ILE A 57 -1.39 4.61 -0.06
N SER A 58 -2.49 3.97 -0.45
CA SER A 58 -2.87 3.77 -1.85
C SER A 58 -3.07 5.09 -2.59
N ILE A 59 -3.78 6.05 -1.98
CA ILE A 59 -3.95 7.40 -2.52
C ILE A 59 -2.59 8.08 -2.70
N ILE A 60 -1.71 8.00 -1.70
CA ILE A 60 -0.37 8.60 -1.76
C ILE A 60 0.47 7.95 -2.87
N CYS A 61 0.48 6.62 -2.98
CA CYS A 61 1.23 5.91 -4.01
C CYS A 61 0.72 6.23 -5.43
N LEU A 62 -0.59 6.41 -5.59
CA LEU A 62 -1.19 6.79 -6.87
C LEU A 62 -0.92 8.26 -7.22
N ASN A 63 -0.90 9.16 -6.25
CA ASN A 63 -0.51 10.56 -6.44
C ASN A 63 1.00 10.73 -6.70
N GLY A 64 1.85 10.01 -5.98
CA GLY A 64 3.31 10.12 -6.03
C GLY A 64 3.93 9.55 -7.31
N ARG A 65 3.25 8.61 -7.98
CA ARG A 65 3.61 8.29 -9.38
C ARG A 65 3.10 9.43 -10.25
N SER A 66 4.01 10.27 -10.77
CA SER A 66 3.77 11.36 -11.74
C SER A 66 3.03 10.95 -13.04
N LYS A 67 2.56 9.70 -13.13
CA LYS A 67 1.63 9.17 -14.13
C LYS A 67 0.19 9.15 -13.61
N ALA A 68 -0.21 10.09 -12.76
CA ALA A 68 -1.60 10.28 -12.38
C ALA A 68 -2.52 10.25 -13.62
N GLY A 69 -2.07 10.81 -14.75
CA GLY A 69 -2.81 10.80 -16.02
C GLY A 69 -3.07 9.44 -16.69
N ARG A 70 -2.52 8.31 -16.20
CA ARG A 70 -2.88 6.96 -16.72
C ARG A 70 -3.97 6.27 -15.90
N TRP A 71 -4.04 6.58 -14.61
CA TRP A 71 -5.03 5.97 -13.70
C TRP A 71 -6.25 6.85 -13.50
N VAL A 72 -6.07 8.15 -13.72
CA VAL A 72 -7.12 9.13 -13.67
C VAL A 72 -7.86 9.12 -15.02
N PRO A 73 -9.16 8.78 -15.04
CA PRO A 73 -9.93 8.77 -16.27
C PRO A 73 -10.09 10.18 -16.86
N GLU A 74 -10.30 10.27 -18.17
CA GLU A 74 -10.28 11.54 -18.92
C GLU A 74 -11.28 12.56 -18.37
N TRP A 75 -12.45 12.09 -17.92
CA TRP A 75 -13.47 12.92 -17.28
C TRP A 75 -12.97 13.63 -16.01
N TYR A 76 -12.00 13.08 -15.27
CA TYR A 76 -11.44 13.76 -14.08
C TYR A 76 -10.59 14.98 -14.46
N ARG A 77 -10.03 15.03 -15.68
CA ARG A 77 -9.19 16.14 -16.14
C ARG A 77 -9.99 17.26 -16.81
N ASP A 78 -11.14 16.93 -17.39
CA ASP A 78 -11.98 17.89 -18.13
C ASP A 78 -12.91 18.73 -17.25
N TYR A 79 -13.11 18.37 -15.98
CA TYR A 79 -13.93 19.17 -15.06
C TYR A 79 -13.12 20.26 -14.35
N HIS A 80 -12.84 21.36 -15.06
CA HIS A 80 -12.19 22.56 -14.50
C HIS A 80 -12.96 23.17 -13.30
N ASN A 81 -14.28 22.94 -13.18
CA ASN A 81 -15.16 23.60 -12.19
C ASN A 81 -15.97 22.67 -11.25
N LYS A 82 -15.79 21.34 -11.27
CA LYS A 82 -16.54 20.41 -10.39
C LYS A 82 -15.61 19.68 -9.42
N GLY A 83 -15.25 20.34 -8.31
CA GLY A 83 -14.43 19.77 -7.23
C GLY A 83 -14.96 18.44 -6.66
N TRP A 84 -16.27 18.20 -6.78
CA TRP A 84 -16.93 16.96 -6.37
C TRP A 84 -16.50 15.73 -7.17
N ALA A 85 -16.21 15.87 -8.47
CA ALA A 85 -15.79 14.74 -9.30
C ALA A 85 -14.39 14.24 -8.91
N ARG A 86 -13.51 15.19 -8.54
CA ARG A 86 -12.19 14.89 -8.00
C ARG A 86 -12.30 14.18 -6.65
N LEU A 87 -13.14 14.68 -5.73
CA LEU A 87 -13.37 14.02 -4.44
C LEU A 87 -13.96 12.62 -4.61
N GLY A 88 -14.98 12.48 -5.46
CA GLY A 88 -15.65 11.20 -5.73
C GLY A 88 -14.68 10.16 -6.27
N TRP A 89 -13.76 10.55 -7.15
CA TRP A 89 -12.72 9.64 -7.65
C TRP A 89 -11.80 9.13 -6.53
N TRP A 90 -11.34 10.01 -5.64
CA TRP A 90 -10.49 9.60 -4.51
C TRP A 90 -11.23 8.74 -3.50
N ILE A 91 -12.52 8.97 -3.28
CA ILE A 91 -13.39 8.11 -2.47
C ILE A 91 -13.50 6.72 -3.12
N CYS A 92 -13.70 6.63 -4.43
CA CYS A 92 -13.70 5.36 -5.15
C CYS A 92 -12.36 4.64 -5.03
N VAL A 93 -11.24 5.35 -5.18
CA VAL A 93 -9.90 4.80 -4.99
C VAL A 93 -9.71 4.28 -3.57
N PHE A 94 -10.19 5.01 -2.56
CA PHE A 94 -10.10 4.63 -1.15
C PHE A 94 -10.97 3.41 -0.82
N LEU A 95 -12.18 3.32 -1.38
CA LEU A 95 -13.09 2.21 -1.15
C LEU A 95 -12.65 0.94 -1.85
N PHE A 96 -12.19 1.06 -3.10
CA PHE A 96 -11.83 -0.07 -3.95
C PHE A 96 -10.32 -0.30 -4.07
N TRP A 97 -9.55 0.24 -3.12
CA TRP A 97 -8.09 0.08 -3.10
C TRP A 97 -7.61 -1.38 -3.23
N PRO A 98 -8.22 -2.42 -2.61
CA PRO A 98 -7.71 -3.78 -2.72
C PRO A 98 -7.80 -4.30 -4.16
N ILE A 99 -8.90 -4.01 -4.85
CA ILE A 99 -9.09 -4.39 -6.26
C ILE A 99 -8.07 -3.68 -7.15
N ILE A 100 -7.84 -2.39 -6.89
CA ILE A 100 -6.84 -1.60 -7.62
C ILE A 100 -5.45 -2.23 -7.46
N TRP A 101 -5.05 -2.63 -6.24
CA TRP A 101 -3.77 -3.29 -6.01
C TRP A 101 -3.66 -4.64 -6.70
N VAL A 102 -4.72 -5.44 -6.70
CA VAL A 102 -4.75 -6.71 -7.43
C VAL A 102 -4.48 -6.47 -8.92
N ILE A 103 -5.17 -5.52 -9.55
CA ILE A 103 -4.96 -5.17 -10.97
C ILE A 103 -3.54 -4.64 -11.20
N VAL A 104 -3.03 -3.79 -10.30
CA VAL A 104 -1.67 -3.25 -10.38
C VAL A 104 -0.64 -4.38 -10.32
N LEU A 105 -0.78 -5.31 -9.39
CA LEU A 105 0.11 -6.45 -9.23
C LEU A 105 0.08 -7.34 -10.47
N PHE A 106 -1.11 -7.72 -10.97
CA PHE A 106 -1.23 -8.47 -12.22
C PHE A 106 -0.60 -7.74 -13.41
N GLY A 107 -0.80 -6.43 -13.52
CA GLY A 107 -0.22 -5.62 -14.60
C GLY A 107 1.31 -5.46 -14.50
N VAL A 108 1.88 -5.44 -13.30
CA VAL A 108 3.34 -5.41 -13.10
C VAL A 108 3.94 -6.79 -13.37
N THR A 109 3.38 -7.83 -12.77
CA THR A 109 3.82 -9.22 -12.95
C THR A 109 3.72 -9.65 -14.41
N GLY A 110 2.59 -9.36 -15.07
CA GLY A 110 2.42 -9.66 -16.50
C GLY A 110 3.42 -8.93 -17.39
N ARG A 111 3.77 -7.67 -17.08
CA ARG A 111 4.80 -6.93 -17.82
C ARG A 111 6.20 -7.51 -17.59
N ALA A 112 6.51 -7.91 -16.36
CA ALA A 112 7.79 -8.56 -16.04
C ALA A 112 7.94 -9.90 -16.76
N ILE A 113 6.87 -10.71 -16.78
CA ILE A 113 6.82 -11.99 -17.50
C ILE A 113 6.99 -11.76 -19.00
N LYS A 114 6.25 -10.83 -19.61
CA LYS A 114 6.39 -10.51 -21.04
C LYS A 114 7.81 -10.09 -21.41
N LYS A 115 8.47 -9.28 -20.58
CA LYS A 115 9.88 -8.89 -20.79
C LYS A 115 10.82 -10.09 -20.74
N ARG A 116 10.65 -10.99 -19.77
CA ARG A 116 11.47 -12.20 -19.66
C ARG A 116 11.26 -13.15 -20.85
N PHE A 117 10.01 -13.35 -21.28
CA PHE A 117 9.69 -14.16 -22.45
C PHE A 117 10.23 -13.57 -23.75
N ALA A 118 10.14 -12.25 -23.94
CA ALA A 118 10.71 -11.58 -25.09
C ALA A 118 12.23 -11.80 -25.17
N LYS A 119 12.94 -11.58 -24.05
CA LYS A 119 14.38 -11.80 -23.96
C LYS A 119 14.77 -13.26 -24.24
N TRP A 120 14.01 -14.23 -23.71
CA TRP A 120 14.26 -15.65 -23.98
C TRP A 120 14.07 -16.01 -25.46
N ARG A 121 13.06 -15.41 -26.12
CA ARG A 121 12.80 -15.63 -27.54
C ARG A 121 13.91 -15.08 -28.43
N GLU A 122 14.46 -13.91 -28.08
CA GLU A 122 15.60 -13.31 -28.77
C GLU A 122 16.84 -14.20 -28.65
N SER A 123 17.17 -14.68 -27.45
CA SER A 123 18.28 -15.62 -27.24
C SER A 123 18.12 -16.95 -27.99
N LYS A 124 16.89 -17.43 -28.20
CA LYS A 124 16.64 -18.63 -29.01
C LYS A 124 16.91 -18.41 -30.50
N LYS A 125 16.54 -17.25 -31.03
CA LYS A 125 16.79 -16.90 -32.44
C LYS A 125 18.27 -16.72 -32.73
N GLU A 126 19.00 -16.09 -31.81
CA GLU A 126 20.45 -15.89 -31.93
C GLU A 126 21.20 -17.22 -31.98
N LYS A 127 20.84 -18.18 -31.12
CA LYS A 127 21.41 -19.55 -31.14
C LYS A 127 21.12 -20.29 -32.43
N GLN A 128 19.88 -20.20 -32.95
CA GLN A 128 19.52 -20.83 -34.22
C GLN A 128 20.27 -20.21 -35.41
N MET A 129 20.51 -18.90 -35.40
CA MET A 129 21.31 -18.24 -36.44
C MET A 129 22.79 -18.65 -36.36
N ALA A 130 23.33 -18.84 -35.16
CA ALA A 130 24.70 -19.32 -34.97
C ALA A 130 24.89 -20.76 -35.49
N ASP A 131 23.95 -21.66 -35.23
CA ASP A 131 23.99 -23.06 -35.71
C ASP A 131 23.84 -23.21 -37.23
N VAL A 132 23.28 -22.21 -37.93
CA VAL A 132 23.12 -22.23 -39.40
C VAL A 132 24.37 -21.70 -40.13
N VAL A 133 25.21 -20.93 -39.44
CA VAL A 133 26.42 -20.32 -40.02
C VAL A 133 27.67 -21.20 -39.81
N VAL A 134 27.60 -22.20 -38.93
CA VAL A 134 28.63 -23.23 -38.70
C VAL A 134 28.36 -24.44 -39.57
#